data_AF-A0A514Z5R6-F1
#
_entry.id   AF-A0A514Z5R6-F1
#
_cell.length_a   1.000
_cell.length_b   1.000
_cell.length_c   1.000
_cell.angle_alpha   90.00
_cell.angle_beta   90.00
_cell.angle_gamma   90.00
#
_symmetry.space_group_name_H-M   'P 1'
#
loop_
_entity.id
_entity.type
_entity.pdbx_description
1 polymer ?
#
loop_
_entity_poly.entity_id
_entity_poly.type
_entity_poly.pdbx_seq_one_letter_code
_entity_poly.pdbx_strand_id
1 'polypeptide(L)'
;MLLFLWGFITIVFGIAYLFQILNLTLIGLELVAILLLFLSFWESKKGRYSRIIAMNIVMVFVIGVLYYSQHTFTYIQHHDTEKLLVIIGGFIISQVMGIFWGIQFYKQQKKSNKNKKS
;
A
#
# COMPACT_ATOMS: atom_id res chain seq x y z
N MET A 1 1.17 1.21 17.12
CA MET A 1 0.21 1.04 16.00
C MET A 1 -0.13 2.39 15.41
N LEU A 2 -0.60 3.34 16.23
CA LEU A 2 -1.04 4.67 15.80
C LEU A 2 0.04 5.47 15.04
N LEU A 3 1.26 5.59 15.58
CA LEU A 3 2.36 6.31 14.92
C LEU A 3 2.72 5.74 13.54
N PHE A 4 2.64 4.42 13.38
CA PHE A 4 2.89 3.76 12.10
C PHE A 4 1.80 4.10 11.08
N LEU A 5 0.53 4.04 11.49
CA LEU A 5 -0.60 4.38 10.62
C LEU A 5 -0.59 5.86 10.25
N TRP A 6 -0.27 6.73 11.20
CA TRP A 6 -0.17 8.16 10.94
C TRP A 6 0.92 8.46 9.91
N GLY A 7 2.13 7.92 10.11
CA GLY A 7 3.21 8.05 9.12
C GLY A 7 2.85 7.46 7.75
N PHE A 8 2.18 6.30 7.72
CA PHE A 8 1.70 5.70 6.48
C PHE A 8 0.71 6.61 5.75
N ILE A 9 -0.30 7.13 6.45
CA ILE A 9 -1.29 8.06 5.90
C ILE A 9 -0.61 9.31 5.35
N THR A 10 0.29 9.93 6.13
CA THR A 10 1.02 11.14 5.71
C THR A 10 1.85 10.89 4.46
N ILE A 11 2.56 9.76 4.37
CA ILE A 11 3.36 9.44 3.17
C ILE A 11 2.45 9.22 1.96
N VAL A 12 1.36 8.46 2.11
CA VAL A 12 0.44 8.18 0.99
C VAL A 12 -0.20 9.47 0.45
N PHE A 13 -0.73 10.33 1.32
CA PHE A 13 -1.26 11.62 0.91
C PHE A 13 -0.17 12.57 0.39
N GLY A 14 1.04 12.52 0.96
CA GLY A 14 2.17 13.31 0.49
C GLY A 14 2.58 12.94 -0.93
N ILE A 15 2.65 11.64 -1.25
CA ILE A 15 2.89 11.15 -2.62
C ILE A 15 1.75 11.61 -3.53
N ALA A 16 0.50 11.39 -3.14
CA ALA A 16 -0.65 11.77 -3.97
C ALA A 16 -0.65 13.28 -4.28
N TYR A 17 -0.43 14.12 -3.26
CA TYR A 17 -0.44 15.57 -3.43
C TYR A 17 0.74 16.07 -4.28
N LEU A 18 1.95 15.56 -4.04
CA LEU A 18 3.14 15.96 -4.78
C LEU A 18 3.03 15.60 -6.26
N PHE A 19 2.58 14.38 -6.57
CA PHE A 19 2.45 13.92 -7.95
C PHE A 19 1.27 14.56 -8.69
N GLN A 20 0.25 15.02 -7.96
CA GLN A 20 -0.80 15.85 -8.55
C GLN A 20 -0.28 17.22 -8.98
N ILE A 21 0.54 17.89 -8.18
CA ILE A 21 1.13 19.19 -8.56
C ILE A 21 1.96 19.06 -9.84
N LEU A 22 2.62 17.92 -10.03
CA LEU A 22 3.42 17.62 -11.21
C LEU A 22 2.58 17.17 -12.43
N ASN A 23 1.26 17.03 -12.30
CA ASN A 23 0.36 16.41 -13.29
C ASN A 23 0.75 14.95 -13.65
N LEU A 24 1.43 14.25 -12.72
CA LEU A 24 1.88 12.86 -12.87
C LEU A 24 1.10 11.93 -11.94
N THR A 25 -0.23 12.10 -11.90
CA THR A 25 -1.13 11.41 -10.97
C THR A 25 -0.97 9.89 -11.02
N LEU A 26 -0.98 9.30 -12.23
CA LEU A 26 -0.85 7.85 -12.39
C LEU A 26 0.46 7.30 -11.78
N ILE A 27 1.58 7.98 -12.01
CA ILE A 27 2.90 7.61 -11.46
C ILE A 27 2.88 7.72 -9.93
N GLY A 28 2.23 8.74 -9.38
CA GLY A 28 2.07 8.88 -7.93
C GLY A 28 1.34 7.69 -7.32
N LEU A 29 0.30 7.18 -7.99
CA LEU A 29 -0.42 5.99 -7.54
C LEU A 29 0.41 4.72 -7.68
N GLU A 30 1.17 4.56 -8.76
CA GLU A 30 2.09 3.43 -8.89
C GLU A 30 3.15 3.42 -7.78
N LEU A 31 3.64 4.58 -7.36
CA LEU A 31 4.54 4.68 -6.20
C LEU A 31 3.84 4.28 -4.89
N VAL A 32 2.57 4.62 -4.72
CA VAL A 32 1.77 4.12 -3.59
C VAL A 32 1.63 2.59 -3.67
N ALA A 33 1.45 2.01 -4.85
CA ALA A 33 1.41 0.55 -5.04
C ALA A 33 2.74 -0.11 -4.65
N ILE A 34 3.87 0.46 -5.08
CA ILE A 34 5.21 -0.01 -4.72
C ILE A 34 5.43 0.10 -3.20
N LEU A 35 5.00 1.20 -2.58
CA LEU A 35 5.06 1.38 -1.13
C LEU A 35 4.23 0.32 -0.40
N LEU A 36 3.02 0.02 -0.89
CA LEU A 36 2.17 -1.03 -0.35
C LEU A 36 2.83 -2.41 -0.46
N LEU A 37 3.42 -2.73 -1.61
CA LEU A 37 4.16 -3.98 -1.82
C LEU A 37 5.28 -4.12 -0.79
N PHE A 38 6.12 -3.09 -0.67
CA PHE A 38 7.26 -3.08 0.24
C PHE A 38 6.84 -3.22 1.71
N LEU A 39 5.87 -2.41 2.16
CA LEU A 39 5.40 -2.45 3.55
C LEU A 39 4.68 -3.77 3.88
N SER A 40 3.86 -4.28 2.95
CA SER A 40 3.19 -5.57 3.12
C SER A 40 4.19 -6.71 3.25
N PHE A 41 5.23 -6.72 2.42
CA PHE A 41 6.35 -7.64 2.52
C PHE A 41 7.07 -7.54 3.86
N TRP A 42 7.44 -6.32 4.26
CA TRP A 42 8.23 -6.09 5.47
C TRP A 42 7.48 -6.45 6.75
N GLU A 43 6.21 -6.06 6.86
CA GLU A 43 5.38 -6.38 8.03
C GLU A 43 5.02 -7.87 8.07
N SER A 44 4.78 -8.50 6.92
CA SER A 44 4.55 -9.95 6.81
C SER A 44 5.79 -10.76 7.21
N LYS A 45 6.99 -10.34 6.77
CA LYS A 45 8.27 -10.92 7.20
C LYS A 45 8.48 -10.86 8.72
N LYS A 46 7.88 -9.88 9.40
CA LYS A 46 7.92 -9.73 10.87
C LYS A 46 6.75 -10.41 11.58
N GLY A 47 5.85 -11.07 10.86
CA GLY A 47 4.64 -11.71 11.41
C GLY A 47 3.61 -10.71 11.95
N ARG A 48 3.66 -9.44 11.53
CA ARG A 48 2.82 -8.35 12.07
C ARG A 48 1.56 -8.14 11.23
N TYR A 49 0.75 -9.18 11.08
CA TYR A 49 -0.44 -9.14 10.20
C TYR A 49 -1.49 -8.10 10.61
N SER A 50 -1.59 -7.76 11.90
CA SER A 50 -2.51 -6.73 12.38
C SER A 50 -2.23 -5.33 11.78
N ARG A 51 -0.97 -5.02 11.47
CA ARG A 51 -0.60 -3.77 10.80
C ARG A 51 -1.02 -3.76 9.34
N ILE A 52 -0.93 -4.90 8.67
CA ILE A 52 -1.35 -5.07 7.27
C ILE A 52 -2.87 -4.85 7.15
N ILE A 53 -3.65 -5.45 8.06
CA ILE A 53 -5.11 -5.23 8.11
C ILE A 53 -5.43 -3.74 8.30
N ALA A 54 -4.74 -3.08 9.24
CA ALA A 54 -4.95 -1.66 9.47
C ALA A 54 -4.57 -0.79 8.27
N MET A 55 -3.49 -1.12 7.55
CA MET A 55 -3.12 -0.47 6.29
C MET A 55 -4.20 -0.62 5.21
N ASN A 56 -4.82 -1.80 5.11
CA ASN A 56 -5.87 -2.05 4.13
C ASN A 56 -7.11 -1.18 4.40
N ILE A 57 -7.52 -1.09 5.67
CA ILE A 57 -8.63 -0.21 6.10
C ILE A 57 -8.31 1.26 5.74
N VAL A 58 -7.09 1.70 6.03
CA VAL A 58 -6.65 3.06 5.67
C VAL A 58 -6.67 3.28 4.16
N MET A 59 -6.22 2.31 3.36
CA MET A 59 -6.22 2.44 1.90
C MET A 59 -7.62 2.53 1.33
N VAL A 60 -8.60 1.80 1.88
CA VAL A 60 -10.01 1.95 1.49
C VAL A 60 -10.48 3.39 1.74
N PHE A 61 -10.14 3.96 2.89
CA PHE A 61 -10.44 5.36 3.20
C PHE A 61 -9.73 6.33 2.24
N VAL A 62 -8.45 6.12 1.95
CA VAL A 62 -7.67 6.95 1.00
C VAL A 62 -8.30 6.91 -0.38
N ILE A 63 -8.66 5.73 -0.90
CA ILE A 63 -9.33 5.59 -2.19
C ILE A 63 -10.66 6.34 -2.18
N GLY A 64 -11.45 6.22 -1.10
CA GLY A 64 -12.67 7.00 -0.93
C GLY A 64 -12.43 8.50 -1.01
N VAL A 65 -11.43 9.02 -0.29
CA VAL A 65 -11.07 10.45 -0.33
C VAL A 65 -10.64 10.87 -1.74
N LEU A 66 -9.77 10.09 -2.42
CA LEU A 66 -9.31 10.40 -3.77
C LEU A 66 -10.43 10.31 -4.83
N TYR A 67 -11.42 9.45 -4.61
CA TYR A 67 -12.56 9.28 -5.51
C TYR A 67 -13.58 10.41 -5.37
N TYR A 68 -13.92 10.79 -4.14
CA TYR A 68 -14.94 11.83 -3.89
C TYR A 68 -14.39 13.26 -3.93
N SER A 69 -13.08 13.45 -3.76
CA SER A 69 -12.49 14.80 -3.75
C SER A 69 -12.36 15.35 -5.17
N GLN A 70 -13.37 16.10 -5.63
CA GLN A 70 -13.33 16.77 -6.93
C GLN A 70 -12.51 18.08 -6.93
N HIS A 71 -12.26 18.66 -5.75
CA HIS A 71 -11.60 19.97 -5.61
C HIS A 71 -10.16 19.91 -5.10
N THR A 72 -9.80 18.91 -4.28
CA THR A 72 -8.46 18.81 -3.70
C THR A 72 -7.61 17.77 -4.43
N PHE A 73 -8.22 16.71 -4.96
CA PHE A 73 -7.52 15.63 -5.68
C PHE A 73 -8.14 15.34 -7.05
N THR A 74 -7.68 16.03 -8.10
CA THR A 74 -8.10 15.78 -9.50
C THR A 74 -7.42 14.53 -10.09
N TYR A 75 -7.62 13.39 -9.43
CA TYR A 75 -7.00 12.11 -9.79
C TYR A 75 -7.83 11.31 -10.80
N ILE A 76 -9.15 11.42 -10.73
CA ILE A 76 -10.09 10.65 -11.56
C ILE A 76 -11.03 11.62 -12.25
N GLN A 77 -10.84 11.84 -13.55
CA GLN A 77 -11.90 12.40 -14.38
C GLN A 77 -13.02 11.37 -14.49
N HIS A 78 -14.29 11.79 -14.31
CA HIS A 78 -15.47 10.92 -14.24
C HIS A 78 -15.70 9.98 -15.45
N HIS A 79 -14.89 10.06 -16.50
CA HIS A 79 -14.96 9.21 -17.69
C HIS A 79 -13.91 8.08 -17.77
N ASP A 80 -12.97 7.99 -16.83
CA ASP A 80 -11.88 6.98 -16.86
C ASP A 80 -12.06 5.88 -15.80
N THR A 81 -13.20 5.20 -15.81
CA THR A 81 -13.46 4.04 -14.93
C THR A 81 -12.44 2.92 -15.11
N GLU A 82 -11.87 2.77 -16.31
CA GLU A 82 -10.82 1.79 -16.60
C GLU A 82 -9.53 2.05 -15.81
N LYS A 83 -9.10 3.31 -15.70
CA LYS A 83 -7.90 3.68 -14.94
C LYS A 83 -8.08 3.38 -13.46
N LEU A 84 -9.27 3.65 -12.93
CA LEU A 84 -9.61 3.34 -11.54
C LEU A 84 -9.53 1.84 -11.24
N LEU A 85 -10.00 0.99 -12.15
CA LEU A 85 -9.89 -0.46 -12.03
C LEU A 85 -8.43 -0.92 -12.04
N VAL A 86 -7.60 -0.36 -12.92
CA VAL A 86 -6.16 -0.67 -12.97
C VAL A 86 -5.46 -0.29 -11.66
N ILE A 87 -5.79 0.87 -11.09
CA ILE A 87 -5.22 1.33 -9.81
C ILE A 87 -5.63 0.39 -8.66
N ILE A 88 -6.92 0.11 -8.53
CA ILE A 88 -7.44 -0.78 -7.47
C ILE A 88 -6.85 -2.19 -7.63
N GLY A 89 -6.83 -2.71 -8.86
CA GLY A 89 -6.23 -4.01 -9.17
C GLY A 89 -4.73 -4.03 -8.82
N GLY A 90 -3.99 -2.99 -9.18
CA GLY A 90 -2.57 -2.83 -8.86
C GLY A 90 -2.30 -2.82 -7.35
N PHE A 91 -3.15 -2.15 -6.56
CA PHE A 91 -3.02 -2.13 -5.10
C PHE A 91 -3.28 -3.50 -4.49
N ILE A 92 -4.32 -4.21 -4.95
CA ILE A 92 -4.64 -5.56 -4.48
C ILE A 92 -3.49 -6.51 -4.81
N ILE A 93 -3.02 -6.52 -6.06
CA ILE A 93 -1.91 -7.37 -6.50
C ILE A 93 -0.65 -7.08 -5.68
N SER A 94 -0.30 -5.81 -5.50
CA SER A 94 0.86 -5.38 -4.72
C SER A 94 0.79 -5.88 -3.28
N GLN A 95 -0.36 -5.77 -2.62
CA GLN A 95 -0.54 -6.26 -1.25
C GLN A 95 -0.45 -7.79 -1.17
N VAL A 96 -1.16 -8.51 -2.04
CA VAL A 96 -1.16 -9.98 -2.06
C VAL A 96 0.25 -10.50 -2.30
N MET A 97 0.96 -9.94 -3.27
CA MET A 97 2.33 -10.34 -3.60
C MET A 97 3.29 -10.05 -2.44
N GLY A 98 3.17 -8.87 -1.82
CA GLY A 98 3.98 -8.50 -0.65
C GLY A 98 3.75 -9.44 0.53
N ILE A 99 2.48 -9.72 0.86
CA ILE A 99 2.12 -10.66 1.93
C ILE A 99 2.68 -12.06 1.62
N PHE A 100 2.45 -12.56 0.40
CA PHE A 100 2.87 -13.89 -0.03
C PHE A 100 4.39 -14.08 0.10
N TRP A 101 5.17 -13.16 -0.45
CA TRP A 101 6.63 -13.20 -0.30
C TRP A 101 7.06 -13.05 1.16
N GLY A 102 6.46 -12.14 1.92
CA GLY A 102 6.81 -11.93 3.33
C GLY A 102 6.60 -13.19 4.18
N ILE A 103 5.53 -13.95 3.92
CA ILE A 103 5.24 -15.23 4.60
C ILE A 103 6.32 -16.26 4.28
N GLN A 104 6.73 -16.37 3.02
CA GLN A 104 7.77 -17.32 2.61
C GLN A 104 9.10 -17.02 3.32
N PHE A 105 9.51 -15.75 3.36
CA PHE A 105 10.73 -15.34 4.07
C PHE A 105 10.62 -15.53 5.58
N TYR A 106 9.47 -15.25 6.19
CA TYR A 106 9.25 -15.51 7.61
C TYR A 106 9.42 -17.00 7.96
N LYS A 107 8.85 -17.89 7.15
CA LYS A 107 8.99 -19.35 7.32
C LYS A 107 10.44 -19.80 7.20
N GLN A 108 11.19 -19.26 6.23
CA GLN A 108 12.61 -19.57 6.04
C GLN A 108 13.47 -19.13 7.24
N GLN A 109 13.27 -17.91 7.76
CA GLN A 109 13.98 -17.43 8.94
C GLN A 109 13.70 -18.25 10.19
N LYS A 110 12.43 -18.64 10.39
CA LYS A 110 12.03 -19.48 11.53
C LYS A 110 12.66 -20.88 11.46
N LYS A 111 12.74 -21.49 10.26
CA LYS A 111 13.44 -22.77 10.05
C LYS A 111 14.95 -22.64 10.29
N SER A 112 15.60 -21.61 9.76
CA SER A 112 17.03 -21.36 9.96
C SER A 112 17.39 -21.17 11.45
N ASN A 113 16.62 -20.37 12.18
CA ASN A 113 16.83 -20.17 13.62
C ASN A 113 16.59 -21.42 14.46
N LYS A 114 15.68 -22.31 14.03
CA LYS A 114 15.45 -23.59 14.71
C LYS A 114 16.65 -24.54 14.53
N ASN A 115 17.22 -24.60 13.33
CA ASN A 115 18.40 -25.43 13.04
C ASN A 115 19.68 -24.91 13.71
N LYS A 116 19.79 -23.62 14.01
CA LYS A 116 20.93 -23.05 14.77
C LYS A 116 20.87 -23.29 16.29
N LYS A 117 19.73 -23.73 16.82
CA LYS A 117 19.51 -23.98 18.26
C LYS A 117 19.46 -25.48 18.60
N SER A 118 19.52 -26.36 17.60
CA SER A 118 19.65 -27.81 17.74
C SER A 118 21.11 -28.21 17.57
#